data_AF-A0A6B9Z2A4-F1
#
_entry.id   AF-A0A6B9Z2A4-F1
#
_cell.length_a   1.000
_cell.length_b   1.000
_cell.length_c   1.000
_cell.angle_alpha   90.00
_cell.angle_beta   90.00
_cell.angle_gamma   90.00
#
_symmetry.space_group_name_H-M   'P 1'
#
loop_
_entity.id
_entity.type
_entity.pdbx_description
1 polymer ?
#
loop_
_entity_poly.entity_id
_entity_poly.type
_entity_poly.pdbx_seq_one_letter_code
_entity_poly.pdbx_strand_id
1 'polypeptide(L)'
;MNNSKNSKLLLRSVYISLIVLAIGLLIYLNFQRLYAVYIYTFKTEGFERGDKVYASNASIGSKNKETAIAALRMIRPMTEEEVKDIIMMSPDQRMLFLKVARNPNSKPYLTYLMSYFDTKEILKSKVTVLGEYQAALITRLKPLNQDKLYYATFYALKPNKKIYRFEFSNTELPDGYTLADSLVYVDPFFASNKITSIK
;
A
#
# COMPACT_ATOMS: atom_id res chain seq x y z
N MET A 1 15.76 42.26 -42.96
CA MET A 1 14.70 41.24 -42.76
C MET A 1 15.12 39.98 -41.98
N ASN A 2 16.39 39.78 -41.59
CA ASN A 2 16.83 38.56 -40.88
C ASN A 2 16.53 38.53 -39.36
N ASN A 3 16.44 39.68 -38.68
CA ASN A 3 16.30 39.71 -37.21
C ASN A 3 14.94 39.19 -36.70
N SER A 4 13.87 39.32 -37.50
CA SER A 4 12.51 38.88 -37.10
C SER A 4 12.32 37.36 -37.17
N LYS A 5 13.03 36.66 -38.08
CA LYS A 5 12.98 35.19 -38.16
C LYS A 5 13.79 34.55 -37.02
N ASN A 6 14.96 35.12 -36.71
CA ASN A 6 15.82 34.63 -35.64
C ASN A 6 15.19 34.84 -34.26
N SER A 7 14.50 35.97 -34.01
CA SER A 7 13.78 36.19 -32.75
C SER A 7 12.62 35.21 -32.55
N LYS A 8 11.86 34.89 -33.61
CA LYS A 8 10.79 33.87 -33.57
C LYS A 8 11.32 32.46 -33.30
N LEU A 9 12.49 32.10 -33.85
CA LEU A 9 13.14 30.82 -33.60
C LEU A 9 13.67 30.72 -32.16
N LEU A 10 14.28 31.79 -31.64
CA LEU A 10 14.74 31.86 -30.24
C LEU A 10 13.57 31.81 -29.24
N LEU A 11 12.47 32.49 -29.53
CA LEU A 11 11.25 32.40 -28.71
C LEU A 11 10.73 30.96 -28.67
N ARG A 12 10.67 30.28 -29.82
CA ARG A 12 10.23 28.87 -29.88
C ARG A 12 11.14 27.94 -29.10
N SER A 13 12.45 28.09 -29.18
CA SER A 13 13.39 27.24 -28.42
C SER A 13 13.29 27.48 -26.91
N VAL A 14 13.08 28.72 -26.47
CA VAL A 14 12.83 29.04 -25.05
C VAL A 14 11.54 28.39 -24.56
N TYR A 15 10.45 28.45 -25.33
CA TYR A 15 9.19 27.77 -24.98
C TYR A 15 9.36 26.25 -24.87
N ILE A 16 10.07 25.63 -25.82
CA ILE A 16 10.32 24.19 -25.79
C ILE A 16 11.15 23.82 -24.55
N SER A 17 12.21 24.56 -24.25
CA SER A 17 13.04 24.33 -23.06
C SER A 17 12.25 24.46 -21.75
N LEU A 18 11.36 25.45 -21.66
CA LEU A 18 10.47 25.61 -20.50
C LEU A 18 9.49 24.45 -20.34
N ILE A 19 8.91 23.97 -21.44
CA ILE A 19 8.00 22.81 -21.42
C ILE A 19 8.76 21.55 -20.97
N VAL A 20 9.96 21.30 -21.52
CA VAL A 20 10.78 20.14 -21.12
C VAL A 20 11.17 20.23 -19.65
N LEU A 21 11.56 21.41 -19.16
CA LEU A 21 11.85 21.64 -17.75
C LEU A 21 10.63 21.38 -16.87
N ALA A 22 9.45 21.88 -17.26
CA ALA A 22 8.20 21.67 -16.52
C ALA A 22 7.81 20.18 -16.48
N ILE A 23 7.94 19.45 -17.60
CA ILE A 23 7.70 18.01 -17.65
C ILE A 23 8.71 17.27 -16.77
N GLY A 24 10.00 17.61 -16.85
CA GLY A 24 11.05 17.02 -16.03
C GLY A 24 10.80 17.23 -14.53
N LEU A 25 10.38 18.43 -14.15
CA LEU A 25 10.02 18.75 -12.77
C LEU A 25 8.76 18.00 -12.31
N LEU A 26 7.74 17.89 -13.17
CA LEU A 26 6.54 17.10 -12.88
C LEU A 26 6.85 15.62 -12.68
N ILE A 27 7.71 15.05 -13.52
CA ILE A 27 8.19 13.66 -13.39
C ILE A 27 8.99 13.51 -12.10
N TYR A 28 9.93 14.40 -11.80
CA TYR A 28 10.74 14.36 -10.59
C TYR A 28 9.87 14.41 -9.32
N LEU A 29 8.91 15.34 -9.26
CA LEU A 29 8.00 15.50 -8.12
C LEU A 29 7.04 14.32 -7.94
N ASN A 30 6.70 13.60 -9.02
CA ASN A 30 5.78 12.46 -8.99
C ASN A 30 6.47 11.10 -9.19
N PHE A 31 7.80 11.05 -9.15
CA PHE A 31 8.58 9.89 -9.55
C PHE A 31 8.16 8.62 -8.79
N GLN A 32 7.94 8.73 -7.48
CA GLN A 32 7.51 7.60 -6.63
C GLN A 32 6.16 7.01 -7.07
N ARG A 33 5.19 7.85 -7.43
CA ARG A 33 3.89 7.41 -7.92
C ARG A 33 4.01 6.77 -9.30
N LEU A 34 4.76 7.39 -10.20
CA LEU A 34 5.03 6.86 -11.54
C LEU A 34 5.75 5.51 -11.48
N TYR A 35 6.72 5.36 -10.59
CA TYR A 35 7.44 4.12 -10.36
C TYR A 35 6.52 3.01 -9.83
N ALA A 36 5.64 3.30 -8.87
CA ALA A 36 4.66 2.33 -8.37
C ALA A 36 3.69 1.86 -9.49
N VAL A 37 3.23 2.78 -10.33
CA VAL A 37 2.39 2.46 -11.51
C VAL A 37 3.16 1.61 -12.52
N TYR A 38 4.43 1.94 -12.79
CA TYR A 38 5.29 1.17 -13.69
C TYR A 38 5.49 -0.27 -13.19
N ILE A 39 5.83 -0.43 -11.91
CA ILE A 39 5.99 -1.76 -11.30
C ILE A 39 4.69 -2.55 -11.44
N TYR A 40 3.55 -1.95 -11.07
CA TYR A 40 2.26 -2.63 -11.21
C TYR A 40 1.99 -3.10 -12.65
N THR A 41 2.10 -2.18 -13.61
CA THR A 41 1.69 -2.43 -15.00
C THR A 41 2.59 -3.44 -15.70
N PHE A 42 3.88 -3.47 -15.38
CA PHE A 42 4.87 -4.20 -16.17
C PHE A 42 5.63 -5.29 -15.41
N LYS A 43 5.54 -5.33 -14.08
CA LYS A 43 6.35 -6.25 -13.25
C LYS A 43 5.52 -7.14 -12.34
N THR A 44 4.21 -6.92 -12.23
CA THR A 44 3.34 -7.70 -11.35
C THR A 44 2.36 -8.56 -12.14
N GLU A 45 1.90 -9.65 -11.54
CA GLU A 45 0.95 -10.55 -12.19
C GLU A 45 -0.46 -9.94 -12.21
N GLY A 46 -1.22 -10.24 -13.27
CA GLY A 46 -2.63 -9.85 -13.36
C GLY A 46 -3.52 -10.83 -12.59
N PHE A 47 -4.54 -10.30 -11.92
CA PHE A 47 -5.58 -11.08 -11.25
C PHE A 47 -6.95 -10.46 -11.53
N GLU A 48 -7.96 -11.32 -11.63
CA GLU A 48 -9.36 -10.94 -11.60
C GLU A 48 -9.92 -11.08 -10.17
N ARG A 49 -10.98 -10.31 -9.89
CA ARG A 49 -11.61 -10.34 -8.57
C ARG A 49 -12.15 -11.74 -8.29
N GLY A 50 -11.75 -12.31 -7.15
CA GLY A 50 -12.10 -13.67 -6.74
C GLY A 50 -11.02 -14.70 -7.02
N ASP A 51 -9.99 -14.36 -7.80
CA ASP A 51 -8.88 -15.27 -8.07
C ASP A 51 -8.14 -15.67 -6.80
N LYS A 52 -7.70 -16.92 -6.76
CA LYS A 52 -6.83 -17.41 -5.68
C LYS A 52 -5.43 -16.85 -5.88
N VAL A 53 -4.93 -16.20 -4.83
CA VAL A 53 -3.56 -15.72 -4.76
C VAL A 53 -2.74 -16.69 -3.95
N TYR A 54 -1.65 -17.17 -4.53
CA TYR A 54 -0.71 -18.09 -3.92
C TYR A 54 0.53 -17.33 -3.45
N ALA A 55 1.21 -17.84 -2.43
CA ALA A 55 2.50 -17.35 -2.00
C ALA A 55 3.56 -17.67 -3.07
N SER A 56 4.43 -16.72 -3.39
CA SER A 56 5.44 -16.91 -4.43
C SER A 56 6.52 -17.92 -4.01
N ASN A 57 7.17 -18.56 -4.99
CA ASN A 57 8.27 -19.50 -4.72
C ASN A 57 9.44 -18.85 -3.96
N ALA A 58 9.67 -17.54 -4.16
CA ALA A 58 10.68 -16.79 -3.44
C ALA A 58 10.38 -16.70 -1.93
N SER A 59 9.09 -16.69 -1.56
CA SER A 59 8.65 -16.63 -0.17
C SER A 59 8.71 -17.97 0.57
N ILE A 60 8.66 -19.10 -0.15
CA ILE A 60 8.54 -20.45 0.43
C ILE A 60 9.79 -21.33 0.20
N GLY A 61 10.63 -21.03 -0.79
CA GLY A 61 11.71 -21.91 -1.25
C GLY A 61 12.96 -22.01 -0.35
N SER A 62 13.05 -21.21 0.71
CA SER A 62 14.17 -21.24 1.65
C SER A 62 13.98 -22.35 2.69
N LYS A 63 14.80 -23.42 2.63
CA LYS A 63 14.82 -24.50 3.65
C LYS A 63 15.19 -24.03 5.07
N ASN A 64 15.53 -22.76 5.25
CA ASN A 64 15.83 -22.17 6.54
C ASN A 64 14.67 -21.29 7.03
N LYS A 65 13.94 -21.86 8.00
CA LYS A 65 13.49 -21.29 9.29
C LYS A 65 12.75 -19.94 9.28
N GLU A 66 11.48 -20.01 9.66
CA GLU A 66 10.72 -18.95 10.35
C GLU A 66 10.52 -17.63 9.59
N THR A 67 10.36 -17.67 8.28
CA THR A 67 9.91 -16.48 7.54
C THR A 67 8.40 -16.31 7.67
N ALA A 68 7.94 -15.10 7.91
CA ALA A 68 6.53 -14.75 7.79
C ALA A 68 6.34 -14.01 6.46
N ILE A 69 5.25 -14.26 5.74
CA ILE A 69 4.91 -13.38 4.61
C ILE A 69 4.18 -12.19 5.22
N ALA A 70 4.85 -11.04 5.23
CA ALA A 70 4.30 -9.83 5.81
C ALA A 70 2.99 -9.45 5.09
N ALA A 71 1.96 -9.17 5.89
CA ALA A 71 0.71 -8.60 5.44
C ALA A 71 0.54 -7.22 6.10
N LEU A 72 0.01 -6.29 5.34
CA LEU A 72 -0.25 -4.94 5.80
C LEU A 72 -1.74 -4.76 6.05
N ARG A 73 -2.06 -3.83 6.94
CA ARG A 73 -3.43 -3.41 7.22
C ARG A 73 -3.60 -1.96 6.83
N MET A 74 -4.76 -1.64 6.29
CA MET A 74 -5.13 -0.25 6.06
C MET A 74 -5.68 0.34 7.34
N ILE A 75 -5.11 1.47 7.73
CA ILE A 75 -5.67 2.33 8.75
C ILE A 75 -6.14 3.63 8.10
N ARG A 76 -7.16 4.24 8.69
CA ARG A 76 -7.73 5.50 8.22
C ARG A 76 -8.12 6.38 9.40
N PRO A 77 -8.24 7.70 9.20
CA PRO A 77 -8.89 8.55 10.17
C PRO A 77 -10.30 8.04 10.48
N MET A 78 -10.70 8.10 11.74
CA MET A 78 -12.09 7.92 12.14
C MET A 78 -12.97 9.00 11.50
N THR A 79 -14.22 8.67 11.20
CA THR A 79 -15.22 9.64 10.77
C THR A 79 -15.72 10.44 11.98
N GLU A 80 -16.35 11.60 11.76
CA GLU A 80 -16.95 12.36 12.86
C GLU A 80 -18.02 11.56 13.61
N GLU A 81 -18.75 10.70 12.90
CA GLU A 81 -19.78 9.82 13.47
C GLU A 81 -19.13 8.78 14.38
N GLU A 82 -18.10 8.08 13.89
CA GLU A 82 -17.36 7.10 14.69
C GLU A 82 -16.78 7.70 15.97
N VAL A 83 -16.28 8.94 15.93
CA VAL A 83 -15.76 9.64 17.11
C VAL A 83 -16.87 9.99 18.11
N LYS A 84 -18.06 10.36 17.62
CA LYS A 84 -19.21 10.71 18.48
C LYS A 84 -19.81 9.48 19.15
N ASP A 85 -19.78 8.33 18.48
CA ASP A 85 -20.34 7.07 18.96
C ASP A 85 -19.51 6.44 20.10
N ILE A 86 -18.27 6.91 20.32
CA ILE A 86 -17.45 6.44 21.45
C ILE A 86 -17.95 7.07 22.75
N ILE A 87 -18.62 6.25 23.56
CA ILE A 87 -19.30 6.65 24.81
C ILE A 87 -18.31 7.07 25.90
N MET A 88 -17.22 6.31 26.09
CA MET A 88 -16.28 6.49 27.22
C MET A 88 -15.02 7.30 26.84
N MET A 89 -15.18 8.35 26.03
CA MET A 89 -14.07 9.22 25.63
C MET A 89 -14.08 10.53 26.40
N SER A 90 -12.92 10.96 26.91
CA SER A 90 -12.83 12.27 27.56
C SER A 90 -13.08 13.41 26.56
N PRO A 91 -13.58 14.58 27.00
CA PRO A 91 -13.78 15.73 26.11
C PRO A 91 -12.53 16.13 25.32
N ASP A 92 -11.35 16.08 25.96
CA ASP A 92 -10.08 16.44 25.33
C ASP A 92 -9.67 15.43 24.25
N GLN A 93 -9.79 14.14 24.52
CA GLN A 93 -9.55 13.08 23.54
C GLN A 93 -10.51 13.19 22.37
N ARG A 94 -11.79 13.46 22.63
CA ARG A 94 -12.80 13.67 21.59
C ARG A 94 -12.44 14.84 20.69
N MET A 95 -11.98 15.95 21.27
CA MET A 95 -11.55 17.10 20.48
C MET A 95 -10.33 16.77 19.62
N LEU A 96 -9.36 16.02 20.14
CA LEU A 96 -8.19 15.56 19.39
C LEU A 96 -8.62 14.69 18.19
N PHE A 97 -9.49 13.71 18.42
CA PHE A 97 -9.93 12.78 17.39
C PHE A 97 -10.78 13.49 16.32
N LEU A 98 -11.65 14.44 16.72
CA LEU A 98 -12.40 15.28 15.78
C LEU A 98 -11.47 16.18 14.94
N LYS A 99 -10.36 16.69 15.50
CA LYS A 99 -9.35 17.43 14.72
C LYS A 99 -8.73 16.54 13.64
N VAL A 100 -8.42 15.29 13.97
CA VAL A 100 -7.87 14.32 12.99
C VAL A 100 -8.91 13.99 11.92
N ALA A 101 -10.17 13.71 12.31
CA ALA A 101 -11.27 13.38 11.41
C ALA A 101 -11.59 14.52 10.41
N ARG A 102 -11.50 15.78 10.86
CA ARG A 102 -11.76 16.98 10.04
C ARG A 102 -10.57 17.44 9.21
N ASN A 103 -9.37 16.95 9.50
CA ASN A 103 -8.17 17.40 8.82
C ASN A 103 -8.10 16.78 7.42
N PRO A 104 -8.15 17.57 6.33
CA PRO A 104 -8.12 17.04 4.96
C PRO A 104 -6.79 16.35 4.61
N ASN A 105 -5.73 16.60 5.36
CA ASN A 105 -4.41 15.98 5.19
C ASN A 105 -4.28 14.63 5.93
N SER A 106 -5.15 14.36 6.90
CA SER A 106 -5.28 13.03 7.50
C SER A 106 -5.91 12.10 6.48
N LYS A 107 -5.23 11.02 6.12
CA LYS A 107 -5.68 10.16 5.03
C LYS A 107 -5.28 8.70 5.26
N PRO A 108 -5.96 7.74 4.62
CA PRO A 108 -5.63 6.33 4.78
C PRO A 108 -4.23 5.98 4.31
N TYR A 109 -3.62 5.02 5.01
CA TYR A 109 -2.35 4.43 4.63
C TYR A 109 -2.25 2.98 5.13
N LEU A 110 -1.39 2.21 4.49
CA LEU A 110 -1.02 0.86 4.89
C LEU A 110 0.14 0.92 5.88
N THR A 111 0.08 0.08 6.89
CA THR A 111 1.19 -0.14 7.82
C THR A 111 1.23 -1.60 8.25
N TYR A 112 2.40 -2.02 8.71
CA TYR A 112 2.57 -3.31 9.35
C TYR A 112 2.04 -3.24 10.78
N LEU A 113 1.06 -4.09 11.11
CA LEU A 113 0.44 -4.21 12.44
C LEU A 113 0.52 -5.67 12.88
N MET A 114 1.74 -6.22 12.92
CA MET A 114 2.02 -7.62 13.26
C MET A 114 1.10 -8.62 12.54
N SER A 115 0.80 -8.31 11.28
CA SER A 115 -0.10 -9.08 10.43
C SER A 115 0.72 -9.87 9.43
N TYR A 116 0.49 -11.18 9.34
CA TYR A 116 1.32 -12.02 8.49
C TYR A 116 0.63 -13.33 8.11
N PHE A 117 1.17 -13.99 7.07
CA PHE A 117 0.88 -15.39 6.79
C PHE A 117 2.02 -16.26 7.32
N ASP A 118 1.66 -17.21 8.17
CA ASP A 118 2.60 -18.11 8.83
C ASP A 118 3.09 -19.17 7.84
N THR A 119 4.36 -19.09 7.44
CA THR A 119 4.92 -20.06 6.49
C THR A 119 5.07 -21.44 7.08
N LYS A 120 5.19 -21.60 8.40
CA LYS A 120 5.21 -22.93 9.04
C LYS A 120 3.87 -23.62 8.82
N GLU A 121 2.78 -22.90 8.99
CA GLU A 121 1.43 -23.42 8.74
C GLU A 121 1.17 -23.67 7.25
N ILE A 122 1.68 -22.80 6.35
CA ILE A 122 1.66 -23.05 4.90
C ILE A 122 2.36 -24.37 4.56
N LEU A 123 3.57 -24.58 5.07
CA LEU A 123 4.36 -25.79 4.81
C LEU A 123 3.70 -27.04 5.40
N LYS A 124 3.21 -26.97 6.63
CA LYS A 124 2.54 -28.07 7.34
C LYS A 124 1.23 -28.47 6.66
N SER A 125 0.40 -27.50 6.29
CA SER A 125 -0.90 -27.74 5.66
C SER A 125 -0.81 -27.99 4.15
N LYS A 126 0.35 -27.73 3.54
CA LYS A 126 0.56 -27.68 2.09
C LYS A 126 -0.40 -26.72 1.36
N VAL A 127 -0.88 -25.68 2.07
CA VAL A 127 -1.78 -24.66 1.51
C VAL A 127 -0.97 -23.40 1.22
N THR A 128 -0.66 -23.18 -0.06
CA THR A 128 0.04 -21.97 -0.51
C THR A 128 -0.88 -20.81 -0.83
N VAL A 129 -2.20 -21.01 -0.78
CA VAL A 129 -3.20 -19.96 -1.03
C VAL A 129 -3.20 -18.95 0.11
N LEU A 130 -2.72 -17.73 -0.17
CA LEU A 130 -2.75 -16.57 0.72
C LEU A 130 -4.18 -16.05 0.92
N GLY A 131 -4.99 -16.06 -0.13
CA GLY A 131 -6.35 -15.54 -0.08
C GLY A 131 -7.01 -15.39 -1.44
N GLU A 132 -8.13 -14.68 -1.46
CA GLU A 132 -8.85 -14.31 -2.69
C GLU A 132 -8.58 -12.85 -3.04
N TYR A 133 -8.10 -12.61 -4.26
CA TYR A 133 -7.85 -11.28 -4.79
C TYR A 133 -9.14 -10.46 -4.83
N GLN A 134 -9.08 -9.22 -4.33
CA GLN A 134 -10.18 -8.27 -4.45
C GLN A 134 -9.87 -7.15 -5.42
N ALA A 135 -8.69 -6.55 -5.30
CA ALA A 135 -8.25 -5.44 -6.13
C ALA A 135 -6.74 -5.21 -5.96
N ALA A 136 -6.17 -4.43 -6.88
CA ALA A 136 -4.87 -3.80 -6.70
C ALA A 136 -5.07 -2.35 -6.26
N LEU A 137 -4.19 -1.89 -5.37
CA LEU A 137 -4.25 -0.56 -4.82
C LEU A 137 -2.86 0.07 -4.84
N ILE A 138 -2.77 1.27 -5.42
CA ILE A 138 -1.60 2.14 -5.29
C ILE A 138 -1.92 3.13 -4.17
N THR A 139 -1.26 2.98 -3.03
CA THR A 139 -1.55 3.79 -1.84
C THR A 139 -0.30 4.09 -1.04
N ARG A 140 -0.47 4.87 0.03
CA ARG A 140 0.60 5.20 0.95
C ARG A 140 0.91 4.03 1.85
N LEU A 141 2.20 3.79 2.07
CA LEU A 141 2.77 2.90 3.05
C LEU A 141 3.50 3.74 4.10
N LYS A 142 3.23 3.50 5.38
CA LYS A 142 4.07 3.93 6.50
C LYS A 142 4.80 2.69 7.04
N PRO A 143 6.10 2.53 6.79
CA PRO A 143 6.86 1.43 7.37
C PRO A 143 6.90 1.52 8.89
N LEU A 144 7.06 0.37 9.55
CA LEU A 144 7.27 0.33 11.00
C LEU A 144 8.50 1.17 11.37
N ASN A 145 8.39 1.99 12.42
CA ASN A 145 9.46 2.85 12.93
C ASN A 145 9.96 3.94 11.95
N GLN A 146 9.18 4.27 10.91
CA GLN A 146 9.51 5.38 10.01
C GLN A 146 8.37 6.37 9.93
N ASP A 147 8.69 7.65 10.06
CA ASP A 147 7.71 8.73 9.88
C ASP A 147 7.47 9.14 8.42
N LYS A 148 8.23 8.55 7.50
CA LYS A 148 8.09 8.81 6.07
C LYS A 148 7.01 7.93 5.45
N LEU A 149 6.20 8.55 4.59
CA LEU A 149 5.19 7.89 3.78
C LEU A 149 5.76 7.65 2.37
N TYR A 150 5.57 6.44 1.87
CA TYR A 150 5.96 6.03 0.52
C TYR A 150 4.72 5.64 -0.28
N TYR A 151 4.75 5.73 -1.60
CA TYR A 151 3.71 5.14 -2.44
C TYR A 151 4.18 3.80 -2.97
N ALA A 152 3.35 2.78 -2.85
CA ALA A 152 3.61 1.45 -3.37
C ALA A 152 2.30 0.79 -3.81
N THR A 153 2.47 -0.29 -4.57
CA THR A 153 1.35 -1.09 -5.06
C THR A 153 1.17 -2.32 -4.20
N PHE A 154 -0.07 -2.64 -3.87
CA PHE A 154 -0.44 -3.77 -3.04
C PHE A 154 -1.64 -4.51 -3.63
N TYR A 155 -1.66 -5.82 -3.44
CA TYR A 155 -2.86 -6.62 -3.66
C TYR A 155 -3.69 -6.67 -2.39
N ALA A 156 -4.95 -6.26 -2.50
CA ALA A 156 -5.94 -6.38 -1.45
C ALA A 156 -6.58 -7.77 -1.52
N LEU A 157 -6.45 -8.55 -0.45
CA LEU A 157 -6.88 -9.93 -0.38
C LEU A 157 -7.93 -10.11 0.72
N LYS A 158 -8.91 -10.98 0.47
CA LYS A 158 -9.62 -11.66 1.58
C LYS A 158 -8.70 -12.77 2.08
N PRO A 159 -8.15 -12.69 3.31
CA PRO A 159 -7.12 -13.61 3.75
C PRO A 159 -7.66 -15.03 3.97
N ASN A 160 -6.84 -16.02 3.64
CA ASN A 160 -7.04 -17.40 4.08
C ASN A 160 -6.77 -17.51 5.59
N LYS A 161 -7.84 -17.55 6.38
CA LYS A 161 -7.80 -17.56 7.85
C LYS A 161 -7.01 -18.73 8.45
N LYS A 162 -6.81 -19.84 7.72
CA LYS A 162 -6.05 -20.99 8.24
C LYS A 162 -4.59 -20.65 8.51
N ILE A 163 -3.99 -19.85 7.63
CA ILE A 163 -2.57 -19.51 7.65
C ILE A 163 -2.32 -18.04 8.03
N TYR A 164 -3.35 -17.20 7.97
CA TYR A 164 -3.26 -15.80 8.36
C TYR A 164 -3.24 -15.65 9.88
N ARG A 165 -2.36 -14.79 10.37
CA ARG A 165 -2.23 -14.39 11.77
C ARG A 165 -2.28 -12.88 11.85
N PHE A 166 -2.97 -12.40 12.88
CA PHE A 166 -3.08 -10.99 13.18
C PHE A 166 -3.12 -10.84 14.70
N GLU A 167 -2.00 -10.37 15.24
CA GLU A 167 -1.89 -9.99 16.63
C GLU A 167 -1.87 -8.47 16.63
N PHE A 168 -2.91 -7.85 17.20
CA PHE A 168 -3.04 -6.41 17.14
C PHE A 168 -3.39 -5.87 18.51
N SER A 169 -2.54 -4.94 18.96
CA SER A 169 -2.87 -4.08 20.08
C SER A 169 -3.36 -2.73 19.58
N ASN A 170 -4.47 -2.24 20.13
CA ASN A 170 -4.99 -0.89 19.83
C ASN A 170 -3.95 0.21 20.11
N THR A 171 -2.95 -0.05 20.96
CA THR A 171 -1.85 0.89 21.24
C THR A 171 -0.95 1.16 20.03
N GLU A 172 -1.07 0.39 18.96
CA GLU A 172 -0.27 0.53 17.73
C GLU A 172 -0.86 1.54 16.74
N LEU A 173 -2.08 2.04 16.97
CA LEU A 173 -2.72 3.04 16.10
C LEU A 173 -2.40 4.46 16.56
N PRO A 174 -2.14 5.39 15.62
CA PRO A 174 -2.15 6.81 15.95
C PRO A 174 -3.51 7.27 16.46
N ASP A 175 -3.50 8.30 17.30
CA ASP A 175 -4.73 8.93 17.79
C ASP A 175 -5.67 9.35 16.65
N GLY A 176 -6.96 9.03 16.82
CA GLY A 176 -7.98 9.33 15.82
C GLY A 176 -7.95 8.47 14.56
N TYR A 177 -7.15 7.38 14.52
CA TYR A 177 -7.17 6.39 13.44
C TYR A 177 -7.82 5.07 13.87
N THR A 178 -8.36 4.36 12.90
CA THR A 178 -8.98 3.03 13.04
C THR A 178 -8.59 2.12 11.88
N LEU A 179 -8.82 0.81 12.02
CA LEU A 179 -8.69 -0.14 10.91
C LEU A 179 -9.78 0.14 9.85
N ALA A 180 -9.40 0.15 8.58
CA ALA A 180 -10.29 0.59 7.51
C ALA A 180 -11.24 -0.51 7.02
N ASP A 181 -10.78 -1.76 6.96
CA ASP A 181 -11.52 -2.87 6.37
C ASP A 181 -11.06 -4.23 6.95
N SER A 182 -11.69 -5.31 6.49
CA SER A 182 -11.33 -6.69 6.83
C SER A 182 -10.29 -7.32 5.87
N LEU A 183 -9.79 -6.56 4.89
CA LEU A 183 -8.84 -7.04 3.90
C LEU A 183 -7.42 -6.98 4.45
N VAL A 184 -6.54 -7.68 3.75
CA VAL A 184 -5.10 -7.64 4.00
C VAL A 184 -4.39 -7.26 2.73
N TYR A 185 -3.29 -6.55 2.87
CA TYR A 185 -2.58 -5.96 1.75
C TYR A 185 -1.20 -6.59 1.64
N VAL A 186 -0.93 -7.23 0.52
CA VAL A 186 0.32 -7.97 0.29
C VAL A 186 1.09 -7.30 -0.83
N ASP A 187 2.40 -7.22 -0.67
CA ASP A 187 3.29 -6.80 -1.74
C ASP A 187 3.22 -7.82 -2.90
N PRO A 188 2.96 -7.37 -4.15
CA PRO A 188 2.90 -8.24 -5.32
C PRO A 188 4.09 -9.20 -5.48
N PHE A 189 5.29 -8.86 -5.00
CA PHE A 189 6.46 -9.75 -5.07
C PHE A 189 6.31 -11.04 -4.23
N PHE A 190 5.41 -11.06 -3.25
CA PHE A 190 5.12 -12.23 -2.43
C PHE A 190 3.91 -13.04 -2.93
N ALA A 191 3.26 -12.58 -4.00
CA ALA A 191 2.05 -13.17 -4.56
C ALA A 191 2.31 -13.79 -5.94
N SER A 192 1.58 -14.85 -6.26
CA SER A 192 1.55 -15.48 -7.58
C SER A 192 0.17 -16.05 -7.89
N ASN A 193 -0.16 -16.12 -9.18
CA ASN A 193 -1.35 -16.74 -9.76
C ASN A 193 -1.14 -18.23 -10.06
N LYS A 194 0.09 -18.74 -9.87
CA LYS A 194 0.41 -20.16 -10.02
C LYS A 194 0.48 -20.82 -8.66
N ILE A 195 0.01 -22.07 -8.62
CA ILE A 195 0.19 -22.93 -7.46
C ILE A 195 1.70 -23.13 -7.25
N THR A 196 2.22 -22.61 -6.15
CA THR A 196 3.57 -22.93 -5.70
C THR A 196 3.59 -24.34 -5.15
N SER A 197 4.35 -25.22 -5.81
CA SER A 197 4.59 -26.59 -5.32
C SER A 197 5.60 -26.54 -4.17
N ILE A 198 5.16 -26.95 -2.98
CA ILE A 198 6.07 -27.21 -1.87
C ILE A 198 6.73 -28.56 -2.14
N LYS A 199 8.06 -28.56 -2.38
CA LYS A 199 8.86 -29.78 -2.57
C LYS A 199 9.22 -30.42 -1.23
#